data_AF-A0A6G9Y1K4-F1
#
_entry.id   AF-A0A6G9Y1K4-F1
#
_cell.length_a   1.000
_cell.length_b   1.000
_cell.length_c   1.000
_cell.angle_alpha   90.00
_cell.angle_beta   90.00
_cell.angle_gamma   90.00
#
_symmetry.space_group_name_H-M   'P 1'
#
loop_
_entity.id
_entity.type
_entity.pdbx_description
1 polymer ?
#
loop_
_entity_poly.entity_id
_entity_poly.type
_entity_poly.pdbx_seq_one_letter_code
_entity_poly.pdbx_strand_id
1 'polypeptide(L)'
;MGRSDRLLGPMSLVWTLGVAVATVAFIGGALNLGAAIVRWTDSQLAMALYLPVSTFAGIGAWMLVLSAAWRLRRSYLRRAGTEVPAVVVKSEFRRKYRSGTLNYDLWRLKVEARFAHPEFGRDLVVRKEFLYPQFRETKARALAERLSVDSSVPLLVRKNAALFDIPKRPTWTDIW
;
A
#
# COMPACT_ATOMS: atom_id res chain seq x y z
N MET A 1 19.67 -20.15 16.41
CA MET A 1 18.51 -19.40 15.89
C MET A 1 18.92 -17.95 15.72
N GLY A 2 19.36 -17.55 14.52
CA GLY A 2 19.85 -16.20 14.25
C GLY A 2 18.72 -15.17 14.31
N ARG A 3 18.93 -14.06 15.02
CA ARG A 3 18.06 -12.89 15.00
C ARG A 3 17.89 -12.45 13.55
N SER A 4 16.66 -12.52 13.02
CA SER A 4 16.35 -11.87 11.75
C SER A 4 16.25 -10.37 12.00
N ASP A 5 17.21 -9.62 11.45
CA ASP A 5 17.14 -8.16 11.45
C ASP A 5 15.88 -7.74 10.68
N ARG A 6 14.89 -7.24 11.42
CA ARG A 6 13.67 -6.70 10.82
C ARG A 6 14.04 -5.41 10.10
N LEU A 7 13.93 -5.43 8.78
CA LEU A 7 13.97 -4.25 7.92
C LEU A 7 12.71 -3.38 8.12
N LEU A 8 12.41 -2.95 9.34
CA LEU A 8 11.56 -1.78 9.58
C LEU A 8 12.47 -0.56 9.47
N GLY A 9 12.93 -0.28 8.24
CA GLY A 9 13.89 0.79 8.00
C GLY A 9 13.30 2.17 8.34
N PRO A 10 14.15 3.15 8.75
CA PRO A 10 13.76 4.54 9.01
C PRO A 10 13.02 5.22 7.85
N MET A 11 13.15 4.65 6.64
CA MET A 11 12.44 5.05 5.44
C MET A 11 10.91 4.95 5.55
N SER A 12 10.39 4.04 6.39
CA SER A 12 8.95 3.93 6.67
C SER A 12 8.40 5.16 7.40
N LEU A 13 9.17 5.71 8.35
CA LEU A 13 8.79 6.90 9.12
C LEU A 13 8.81 8.16 8.25
N VAL A 14 9.91 8.38 7.50
CA VAL A 14 10.05 9.51 6.58
C VAL A 14 8.90 9.53 5.57
N TRP A 15 8.52 8.35 5.06
CA TRP A 15 7.42 8.28 4.12
C TRP A 15 6.05 8.45 4.77
N THR A 16 5.81 7.89 5.96
CA THR A 16 4.56 8.12 6.70
C THR A 16 4.35 9.61 6.97
N LEU A 17 5.41 10.32 7.35
CA LEU A 17 5.38 11.76 7.54
C LEU A 17 5.14 12.50 6.22
N GLY A 18 5.84 12.11 5.14
CA GLY A 18 5.65 12.69 3.81
C GLY A 18 4.22 12.50 3.28
N VAL A 19 3.62 11.34 3.48
CA VAL A 19 2.21 11.06 3.12
C VAL A 19 1.26 11.94 3.94
N ALA A 20 1.50 12.11 5.24
CA ALA A 20 0.68 12.98 6.09
C ALA A 20 0.73 14.44 5.61
N VAL A 21 1.94 14.98 5.39
CA VAL A 21 2.13 16.35 4.88
C VAL A 21 1.49 16.52 3.50
N ALA A 22 1.72 15.58 2.58
CA ALA A 22 1.13 15.60 1.25
C ALA A 22 -0.40 15.50 1.30
N THR A 23 -0.98 14.74 2.24
CA THR A 23 -2.43 14.66 2.44
C THR A 23 -2.99 16.02 2.84
N VAL A 24 -2.37 16.69 3.82
CA VAL A 24 -2.81 18.01 4.29
C VAL A 24 -2.70 19.05 3.18
N ALA A 25 -1.56 19.09 2.48
CA ALA A 25 -1.37 20.00 1.36
C ALA A 25 -2.38 19.73 0.22
N PHE A 26 -2.68 18.47 -0.05
CA PHE A 26 -3.64 18.08 -1.08
C PHE A 26 -5.08 18.47 -0.72
N ILE A 27 -5.52 18.20 0.51
CA ILE A 27 -6.85 18.61 0.99
C ILE A 27 -6.96 20.13 1.01
N GLY A 28 -5.96 20.84 1.53
CA GLY A 28 -5.92 22.30 1.53
C GLY A 28 -5.97 22.88 0.11
N GLY A 29 -5.24 22.29 -0.83
CA GLY A 29 -5.28 22.64 -2.24
C GLY A 29 -6.65 22.41 -2.88
N ALA A 30 -7.26 21.24 -2.63
CA ALA A 30 -8.59 20.90 -3.14
C ALA A 30 -9.67 21.87 -2.63
N LEU A 31 -9.61 22.23 -1.34
CA LEU A 31 -10.53 23.20 -0.74
C LEU A 31 -10.33 24.61 -1.32
N ASN A 32 -9.08 25.05 -1.49
CA ASN A 32 -8.79 26.35 -2.11
C ASN A 32 -9.27 26.42 -3.56
N LEU A 33 -9.11 25.34 -4.31
CA LEU A 33 -9.54 25.24 -5.71
C LEU A 33 -11.07 25.21 -5.80
N GLY A 34 -11.75 24.49 -4.90
CA GLY A 34 -13.20 24.52 -4.74
C GLY A 34 -13.71 25.93 -4.39
N ALA A 35 -13.07 26.62 -3.44
CA ALA A 35 -13.42 27.98 -3.06
C ALA A 35 -13.18 29.01 -4.18
N ALA A 36 -12.15 28.82 -5.01
CA ALA A 36 -11.92 29.65 -6.19
C ALA A 36 -13.01 29.45 -7.24
N ILE A 37 -13.41 28.20 -7.51
CA ILE A 37 -14.49 27.87 -8.45
C ILE A 37 -15.81 28.49 -7.99
N VAL A 38 -16.19 28.31 -6.71
CA VAL A 38 -17.43 28.88 -6.15
C VAL A 38 -17.48 30.39 -6.28
N ARG A 39 -16.37 31.08 -5.95
CA ARG A 39 -16.27 32.54 -6.11
C ARG A 39 -16.42 32.99 -7.56
N TRP A 40 -16.04 32.14 -8.52
CA TRP A 40 -16.17 32.45 -9.93
C TRP A 40 -17.58 32.21 -10.46
N THR A 41 -18.34 31.26 -9.89
CA THR A 41 -19.71 30.94 -10.33
C THR A 41 -20.80 31.80 -9.66
N ASP A 42 -20.48 32.50 -8.57
CA ASP A 42 -21.40 33.33 -7.75
C ASP A 42 -22.76 32.66 -7.41
N SER A 43 -22.73 31.33 -7.29
CA SER A 43 -23.93 30.50 -7.11
C SER A 43 -24.09 30.08 -5.65
N GLN A 44 -25.24 30.39 -5.05
CA GLN A 44 -25.59 29.96 -3.68
C GLN A 44 -25.61 28.43 -3.54
N LEU A 45 -26.04 27.71 -4.58
CA LEU A 45 -26.02 26.24 -4.62
C LEU A 45 -24.57 25.71 -4.61
N ALA A 46 -23.68 26.33 -5.40
CA ALA A 46 -22.27 25.97 -5.42
C ALA A 46 -21.60 26.21 -4.05
N MET A 47 -21.99 27.29 -3.37
CA MET A 47 -21.50 27.62 -2.03
C MET A 47 -21.96 26.61 -0.97
N ALA A 48 -23.20 26.12 -1.05
CA ALA A 48 -23.72 25.09 -0.15
C ALA A 48 -23.08 23.71 -0.39
N LEU A 49 -22.79 23.36 -1.65
CA LEU A 49 -22.26 22.05 -2.02
C LEU A 49 -20.73 21.96 -2.06
N TYR A 50 -20.01 23.09 -1.91
CA TYR A 50 -18.56 23.10 -2.11
C TYR A 50 -17.83 22.15 -1.17
N LEU A 51 -18.15 22.17 0.13
CA LEU A 51 -17.50 21.37 1.17
C LEU A 51 -17.66 19.87 0.91
N PRO A 52 -18.90 19.34 0.76
CA PRO A 52 -19.08 17.92 0.49
C PRO A 52 -18.45 17.51 -0.84
N VAL A 53 -18.65 18.28 -1.92
CA VAL A 53 -18.11 17.94 -3.25
C VAL A 53 -16.58 17.94 -3.26
N SER A 54 -15.95 18.98 -2.71
CA SER A 54 -14.48 19.08 -2.64
C SER A 54 -13.87 17.98 -1.77
N THR A 55 -14.56 17.59 -0.69
CA THR A 55 -14.13 16.50 0.18
C THR A 55 -14.16 15.15 -0.56
N PHE A 56 -15.27 14.82 -1.23
CA PHE A 56 -15.37 13.57 -1.99
C PHE A 56 -14.41 13.54 -3.18
N ALA A 57 -14.29 14.65 -3.91
CA ALA A 57 -13.31 14.78 -4.99
C ALA A 57 -11.88 14.64 -4.48
N GLY A 58 -11.57 15.25 -3.32
CA GLY A 58 -10.28 15.15 -2.66
C GLY A 58 -9.94 13.71 -2.27
N ILE A 59 -10.88 12.99 -1.64
CA ILE A 59 -10.69 11.57 -1.29
C ILE A 59 -10.44 10.73 -2.56
N GLY A 60 -11.24 10.92 -3.61
CA GLY A 60 -11.10 10.20 -4.86
C GLY A 60 -9.76 10.46 -5.56
N ALA A 61 -9.37 11.72 -5.67
CA ALA A 61 -8.11 12.11 -6.29
C ALA A 61 -6.90 11.65 -5.47
N TRP A 62 -6.97 11.66 -4.13
CA TRP A 62 -5.93 11.09 -3.29
C TRP A 62 -5.71 9.59 -3.55
N MET A 63 -6.78 8.82 -3.76
CA MET A 63 -6.66 7.41 -4.15
C MET A 63 -5.90 7.22 -5.47
N LEU A 64 -6.06 8.15 -6.42
CA LEU A 64 -5.31 8.15 -7.69
C LEU A 64 -3.82 8.46 -7.45
N VAL A 65 -3.52 9.45 -6.61
CA VAL A 65 -2.13 9.80 -6.23
C VAL A 65 -1.43 8.60 -5.59
N LEU A 66 -2.06 7.92 -4.63
CA LEU A 66 -1.49 6.72 -4.00
C LEU A 66 -1.31 5.57 -5.00
N SER A 67 -2.23 5.45 -5.96
CA SER A 67 -2.13 4.44 -7.02
C SER A 67 -0.97 4.74 -7.98
N ALA A 68 -0.78 5.99 -8.37
CA ALA A 68 0.33 6.44 -9.19
C ALA A 68 1.67 6.26 -8.47
N ALA A 69 1.76 6.65 -7.19
CA ALA A 69 2.95 6.46 -6.36
C ALA A 69 3.36 4.98 -6.27
N TRP A 70 2.38 4.07 -6.06
CA TRP A 70 2.65 2.63 -6.07
C TRP A 70 3.16 2.15 -7.44
N ARG A 71 2.53 2.57 -8.55
CA ARG A 71 2.97 2.21 -9.90
C ARG A 71 4.38 2.69 -10.19
N LEU A 72 4.70 3.93 -9.78
CA LEU A 72 6.04 4.51 -9.92
C LEU A 72 7.07 3.72 -9.11
N ARG A 73 6.80 3.43 -7.84
CA ARG A 73 7.68 2.61 -6.99
C ARG A 73 7.95 1.25 -7.61
N ARG A 74 6.89 0.55 -8.04
CA ARG A 74 7.02 -0.78 -8.65
C ARG A 74 7.80 -0.72 -9.95
N SER A 75 7.53 0.26 -10.81
CA SER A 75 8.25 0.44 -12.08
C SER A 75 9.72 0.75 -11.85
N TYR A 76 10.03 1.59 -10.86
CA TYR A 76 11.41 1.88 -10.46
C TYR A 76 12.13 0.62 -9.96
N LEU A 77 11.50 -0.17 -9.10
CA LEU A 77 12.08 -1.42 -8.59
C LEU A 77 12.23 -2.49 -9.68
N ARG A 78 11.30 -2.56 -10.64
CA ARG A 78 11.45 -3.45 -11.82
C ARG A 78 12.60 -3.04 -12.74
N ARG A 79 12.88 -1.75 -12.86
CA ARG A 79 13.95 -1.24 -13.72
C ARG A 79 15.33 -1.34 -13.09
N ALA A 80 15.41 -1.18 -11.78
CA ALA A 80 16.69 -0.95 -11.10
C ALA A 80 16.94 -1.87 -9.91
N GLY A 81 16.01 -2.78 -9.60
CA GLY A 81 16.21 -3.86 -8.64
C GLY A 81 16.57 -5.16 -9.34
N THR A 82 17.07 -6.11 -8.56
CA THR A 82 17.38 -7.46 -8.98
C THR A 82 16.21 -8.36 -8.60
N GLU A 83 15.74 -9.17 -9.53
CA GLU A 83 14.75 -10.21 -9.26
C GLU A 83 15.45 -11.41 -8.60
N VAL A 84 14.97 -11.80 -7.42
CA VAL A 84 15.53 -12.91 -6.64
C VAL A 84 14.38 -13.85 -6.26
N PRO A 85 14.55 -15.18 -6.41
CA PRO A 85 13.57 -16.13 -5.91
C PRO A 85 13.58 -16.13 -4.38
N ALA A 86 12.40 -16.01 -3.79
CA ALA A 86 12.22 -16.10 -2.35
C ALA A 86 11.30 -17.26 -2.00
N VAL A 87 11.61 -17.97 -0.92
CA VAL A 87 10.80 -19.07 -0.43
C VAL A 87 9.90 -18.57 0.69
N VAL A 88 8.60 -18.76 0.57
CA VAL A 88 7.65 -18.40 1.62
C VAL A 88 7.86 -19.31 2.83
N VAL A 89 8.29 -18.74 3.94
CA VAL A 89 8.51 -19.47 5.21
C VAL A 89 7.30 -19.40 6.13
N LYS A 90 6.40 -18.45 5.89
CA LYS A 90 5.19 -18.26 6.69
C LYS A 90 4.08 -17.61 5.87
N SER A 91 2.88 -18.16 5.97
CA SER A 91 1.67 -17.61 5.36
C SER A 91 0.49 -17.76 6.31
N GLU A 92 -0.12 -16.63 6.70
CA GLU A 92 -1.28 -16.58 7.59
C GLU A 92 -2.42 -15.85 6.90
N PHE A 93 -3.52 -16.55 6.64
CA PHE A 93 -4.75 -15.96 6.11
C PHE A 93 -5.83 -15.94 7.20
N ARG A 94 -6.38 -14.76 7.51
CA ARG A 94 -7.45 -14.61 8.50
C ARG A 94 -8.36 -13.43 8.22
N ARG A 95 -9.60 -13.52 8.68
CA ARG A 95 -10.51 -12.36 8.75
C ARG A 95 -10.06 -11.47 9.92
N LYS A 96 -9.94 -10.17 9.66
CA LYS A 96 -9.67 -9.12 10.64
C LYS A 96 -10.97 -8.35 10.83
N TYR A 97 -11.62 -8.60 11.96
CA TYR A 97 -12.77 -7.84 12.40
C TYR A 97 -12.34 -6.46 12.84
N ARG A 98 -13.09 -5.42 12.47
CA ARG A 98 -12.81 -4.04 12.88
C ARG A 98 -13.97 -3.55 13.74
N SER A 99 -13.74 -3.36 15.04
CA SER A 99 -14.74 -2.73 15.90
C SER A 99 -14.85 -1.24 15.54
N GLY A 100 -16.01 -0.81 15.04
CA GLY A 100 -16.30 0.59 14.68
C GLY A 100 -17.67 0.75 14.00
N THR A 101 -18.17 1.98 13.92
CA THR A 101 -19.50 2.34 13.37
C THR A 101 -19.68 2.00 11.88
N LEU A 102 -18.58 1.86 11.14
CA LEU A 102 -18.55 1.40 9.76
C LEU A 102 -17.82 0.05 9.72
N ASN A 103 -18.57 -1.01 10.03
CA ASN A 103 -18.09 -2.37 10.27
C ASN A 103 -17.63 -3.05 8.95
N TYR A 104 -16.55 -2.56 8.36
CA TYR A 104 -15.94 -3.15 7.17
C TYR A 104 -14.87 -4.16 7.58
N ASP A 105 -15.24 -5.44 7.60
CA ASP A 105 -14.28 -6.51 7.82
C ASP A 105 -13.25 -6.56 6.68
N LEU A 106 -12.03 -6.95 7.04
CA LEU A 106 -10.93 -7.11 6.10
C LEU A 106 -10.42 -8.54 6.10
N TRP A 107 -10.11 -9.08 4.94
CA TRP A 107 -9.28 -10.27 4.84
C TRP A 107 -7.82 -9.86 4.94
N ARG A 108 -7.08 -10.50 5.83
CA ARG A 108 -5.66 -10.25 6.07
C ARG A 108 -4.85 -11.47 5.68
N LEU A 109 -3.90 -11.27 4.77
CA LEU A 109 -2.89 -12.25 4.40
C LEU A 109 -1.52 -11.71 4.83
N LYS A 110 -0.90 -12.36 5.80
CA LYS A 110 0.46 -12.05 6.25
C LYS A 110 1.41 -13.10 5.71
N VAL A 111 2.43 -12.67 4.96
CA VAL A 111 3.42 -13.53 4.32
C VAL A 111 4.81 -13.12 4.77
N GLU A 112 5.64 -14.10 5.09
CA GLU A 112 7.08 -13.92 5.32
C GLU A 112 7.83 -14.81 4.32
N ALA A 113 8.76 -14.24 3.57
CA ALA A 113 9.57 -14.95 2.58
C ALA A 113 11.06 -14.74 2.85
N ARG A 114 11.83 -15.83 2.74
CA ARG A 114 13.28 -15.84 2.89
C ARG A 114 13.95 -15.78 1.52
N PHE A 115 15.00 -15.00 1.40
CA PHE A 115 15.80 -14.89 0.17
C PHE A 115 17.26 -14.56 0.52
N ALA A 116 18.18 -14.90 -0.38
CA ALA A 116 19.58 -14.48 -0.28
C ALA A 116 19.76 -13.08 -0.87
N HIS A 117 20.33 -12.14 -0.13
CA HIS A 117 20.52 -10.77 -0.61
C HIS A 117 21.53 -10.74 -1.76
N PRO A 118 21.21 -10.14 -2.93
CA PRO A 118 22.04 -10.22 -4.13
C PRO A 118 23.42 -9.59 -3.97
N GLU A 119 23.55 -8.56 -3.13
CA GLU A 119 24.84 -7.86 -2.91
C GLU A 119 25.68 -8.49 -1.78
N PHE A 120 25.07 -9.17 -0.80
CA PHE A 120 25.76 -9.60 0.43
C PHE A 120 25.74 -11.10 0.67
N GLY A 121 24.96 -11.88 -0.10
CA GLY A 121 24.82 -13.32 0.04
C GLY A 121 24.18 -13.80 1.35
N ARG A 122 23.69 -12.90 2.20
CA ARG A 122 23.07 -13.23 3.48
C ARG A 122 21.60 -13.55 3.30
N ASP A 123 21.12 -14.56 4.02
CA ASP A 123 19.70 -14.86 4.11
C ASP A 123 18.96 -13.77 4.90
N LEU A 124 17.99 -13.15 4.23
CA LEU A 124 17.10 -12.15 4.79
C LEU A 124 15.66 -12.63 4.74
N VAL A 125 14.82 -12.07 5.60
CA VAL A 125 13.38 -12.33 5.64
C VAL A 125 12.64 -11.03 5.38
N VAL A 126 11.78 -11.02 4.37
CA VAL A 126 10.83 -9.93 4.14
C VAL A 126 9.46 -10.34 4.64
N ARG A 127 8.78 -9.43 5.34
CA ARG A 127 7.40 -9.60 5.78
C ARG A 127 6.50 -8.63 5.02
N LYS A 128 5.36 -9.13 4.57
CA LYS A 128 4.33 -8.32 3.91
C LYS A 128 2.95 -8.68 4.45
N GLU A 129 2.09 -7.67 4.60
CA GLU A 129 0.69 -7.84 4.97
C GLU A 129 -0.20 -7.26 3.86
N PHE A 130 -0.99 -8.13 3.24
CA PHE A 130 -1.98 -7.79 2.24
C PHE A 130 -3.36 -7.71 2.92
N LEU A 131 -4.07 -6.60 2.72
CA LEU A 131 -5.40 -6.38 3.27
C LEU A 131 -6.40 -6.25 2.13
N TYR A 132 -7.45 -7.08 2.13
CA TYR A 132 -8.53 -7.05 1.15
C TYR A 132 -9.84 -6.64 1.84
N PRO A 133 -10.71 -5.87 1.17
CA PRO A 133 -12.09 -5.68 1.62
C PRO A 133 -12.83 -7.02 1.69
N GLN A 134 -13.81 -7.15 2.60
CA GLN A 134 -14.61 -8.38 2.78
C GLN A 134 -15.15 -8.99 1.48
N PHE A 135 -15.61 -8.15 0.55
CA PHE A 135 -16.20 -8.56 -0.74
C PHE A 135 -15.18 -9.06 -1.76
N ARG A 136 -13.88 -9.06 -1.44
CA ARG A 136 -12.80 -9.59 -2.30
C ARG A 136 -12.20 -10.88 -1.76
N GLU A 137 -12.96 -11.67 -0.99
CA GLU A 137 -12.51 -12.94 -0.42
C GLU A 137 -11.86 -13.87 -1.45
N THR A 138 -12.51 -14.14 -2.57
CA THR A 138 -11.98 -15.03 -3.61
C THR A 138 -10.60 -14.59 -4.11
N LYS A 139 -10.38 -13.28 -4.25
CA LYS A 139 -9.08 -12.73 -4.65
C LYS A 139 -8.04 -12.83 -3.53
N ALA A 140 -8.46 -12.65 -2.28
CA ALA A 140 -7.60 -12.78 -1.11
C ALA A 140 -7.15 -14.23 -0.91
N ARG A 141 -8.07 -15.19 -1.06
CA ARG A 141 -7.82 -16.62 -0.98
C ARG A 141 -6.92 -17.12 -2.11
N ALA A 142 -7.20 -16.72 -3.36
CA ALA A 142 -6.34 -17.04 -4.48
C ALA A 142 -4.91 -16.50 -4.33
N LEU A 143 -4.74 -15.36 -3.64
CA LEU A 143 -3.40 -14.86 -3.31
C LEU A 143 -2.76 -15.70 -2.19
N ALA A 144 -3.52 -16.08 -1.16
CA ALA A 144 -3.03 -16.91 -0.07
C ALA A 144 -2.55 -18.29 -0.56
N GLU A 145 -3.30 -18.91 -1.49
CA GLU A 145 -2.93 -20.17 -2.13
C GLU A 145 -1.63 -20.05 -2.94
N ARG A 146 -1.46 -18.94 -3.68
CA ARG A 146 -0.22 -18.66 -4.44
C ARG A 146 0.98 -18.40 -3.54
N LEU A 147 0.74 -17.90 -2.33
CA LEU A 147 1.76 -17.58 -1.33
C LEU A 147 1.73 -18.59 -0.18
N SER A 148 1.52 -19.87 -0.49
CA SER A 148 1.56 -20.94 0.51
C SER A 148 2.98 -21.11 1.05
N VAL A 149 3.13 -21.74 2.21
CA VAL A 149 4.45 -22.12 2.73
C VAL A 149 5.17 -22.98 1.68
N ASP A 150 6.49 -22.80 1.56
CA ASP A 150 7.40 -23.44 0.61
C ASP A 150 7.21 -23.04 -0.86
N SER A 151 6.26 -22.16 -1.18
CA SER A 151 6.14 -21.60 -2.53
C SER A 151 7.30 -20.66 -2.84
N SER A 152 7.80 -20.72 -4.09
CA SER A 152 8.80 -19.79 -4.61
C SER A 152 8.12 -18.59 -5.26
N VAL A 153 8.52 -17.39 -4.86
CA VAL A 153 7.90 -16.13 -5.30
C VAL A 153 8.97 -15.12 -5.70
N PRO A 154 8.75 -14.34 -6.77
CA PRO A 154 9.72 -13.33 -7.18
C PRO A 154 9.68 -12.13 -6.23
N LEU A 155 10.86 -11.78 -5.70
CA LEU A 155 11.10 -10.52 -5.00
C LEU A 155 11.98 -9.61 -5.85
N LEU A 156 11.62 -8.33 -5.90
CA LEU A 156 12.48 -7.28 -6.41
C LEU A 156 13.26 -6.68 -5.26
N VAL A 157 14.58 -6.84 -5.27
CA VAL A 157 15.48 -6.40 -4.21
C VAL A 157 16.40 -5.30 -4.73
N ARG A 158 16.52 -4.21 -3.97
CA ARG A 158 17.50 -3.15 -4.24
C ARG A 158 17.96 -2.53 -2.93
N LYS A 159 19.26 -2.56 -2.64
CA LYS A 159 19.80 -2.09 -1.36
C LYS A 159 18.95 -2.68 -0.21
N ASN A 160 18.47 -1.83 0.68
CA ASN A 160 17.66 -2.23 1.84
C ASN A 160 16.16 -2.36 1.56
N ALA A 161 15.73 -2.41 0.30
CA ALA A 161 14.33 -2.53 -0.08
C ALA A 161 14.05 -3.85 -0.81
N ALA A 162 13.02 -4.57 -0.37
CA ALA A 162 12.48 -5.73 -1.05
C ALA A 162 10.98 -5.53 -1.30
N LEU A 163 10.49 -5.96 -2.46
CA LEU A 163 9.08 -5.89 -2.84
C LEU A 163 8.65 -7.21 -3.47
N PHE A 164 7.52 -7.76 -3.02
CA PHE A 164 6.83 -8.84 -3.74
C PHE A 164 6.33 -8.30 -5.09
N ASP A 165 6.76 -8.90 -6.21
CA ASP A 165 6.31 -8.46 -7.54
C ASP A 165 4.92 -8.98 -7.90
N ILE A 166 3.92 -8.60 -7.10
CA ILE A 166 2.54 -9.07 -7.25
C ILE A 166 1.72 -8.00 -7.97
N PRO A 167 1.07 -8.34 -9.09
CA PRO A 167 0.42 -7.35 -9.94
C PRO A 167 -0.84 -6.69 -9.38
N LYS A 168 -1.46 -7.26 -8.34
CA LYS A 168 -2.74 -6.76 -7.82
C LYS A 168 -2.61 -6.22 -6.40
N ARG A 169 -2.99 -4.95 -6.27
CA ARG A 169 -3.09 -4.23 -4.99
C ARG A 169 -4.44 -4.48 -4.31
N PRO A 170 -4.47 -4.81 -3.02
CA PRO A 170 -5.70 -5.14 -2.33
C PRO A 170 -6.36 -3.95 -1.61
N THR A 171 -5.59 -3.00 -1.03
CA THR A 171 -6.09 -1.75 -0.41
C THR A 171 -5.12 -0.56 -0.52
N TRP A 172 -5.60 0.66 -0.21
CA TRP A 172 -4.85 1.93 -0.27
C TRP A 172 -3.77 2.09 0.81
N THR A 173 -3.82 1.31 1.90
CA THR A 173 -2.78 1.26 2.93
C THR A 173 -1.60 0.36 2.53
N ASP A 174 -1.78 -0.47 1.50
CA ASP A 174 -0.81 -1.47 1.09
C ASP A 174 0.23 -0.89 0.12
N ILE A 175 0.94 0.15 0.55
CA ILE A 175 2.08 0.72 -0.22
C ILE A 175 3.38 0.04 0.18
N TRP A 176 3.52 -0.54 1.39
CA TRP A 176 4.79 -1.00 1.97
C TRP A 176 4.77 -2.43 2.44
#